data_AF-A0A669C7R8-F1
#
_entry.id   AF-A0A669C7R8-F1
#
_cell.length_a   1.000
_cell.length_b   1.000
_cell.length_c   1.000
_cell.angle_alpha   90.00
_cell.angle_beta   90.00
_cell.angle_gamma   90.00
#
_symmetry.space_group_name_H-M   'P 1'
#
loop_
_entity.id
_entity.type
_entity.pdbx_description
1 polymer ?
#
loop_
_entity_poly.entity_id
_entity_poly.type
_entity_poly.pdbx_seq_one_letter_code
_entity_poly.pdbx_strand_id
1 'polypeptide(L)' 'MKEREVECRAVTMLGCVQVTGVYSSTKGTYLQSIKKYDPHTQIQNIRNC' A
#
# COMPACT_ATOMS: atom_id res chain seq x y z
N MET A 1 13.00 14.34 -3.39
CA MET A 1 12.33 13.60 -4.48
C MET A 1 11.20 12.80 -3.82
N LYS A 2 9.94 13.02 -4.19
CA LYS A 2 8.79 12.34 -3.57
C LYS A 2 8.75 10.91 -4.09
N GLU A 3 8.76 9.90 -3.21
CA GLU A 3 8.72 8.49 -3.62
C GLU A 3 7.52 8.26 -4.55
N ARG A 4 7.78 7.68 -5.73
CA ARG A 4 6.73 7.27 -6.67
C ARG A 4 6.47 5.79 -6.43
N GLU A 5 5.48 5.51 -5.59
CA GLU A 5 4.97 4.15 -5.40
C GLU A 5 4.06 3.78 -6.59
N VAL A 6 4.37 2.68 -7.28
CA VAL A 6 3.49 2.10 -8.30
C VAL A 6 2.75 0.95 -7.64
N GLU A 7 1.43 1.07 -7.55
CA GLU A 7 0.54 0.11 -6.89
C GLU A 7 -0.08 -0.82 -7.95
N CYS A 8 0.16 -2.13 -7.85
CA CYS A 8 -0.29 -3.07 -8.87
C CYS A 8 -1.68 -3.66 -8.62
N ARG A 9 -2.18 -3.70 -7.37
CA ARG A 9 -3.53 -4.20 -7.04
C ARG A 9 -4.09 -3.52 -5.80
N ALA A 10 -5.28 -2.94 -5.94
CA ALA A 10 -6.09 -2.42 -4.83
C ALA A 10 -7.39 -3.23 -4.72
N VAL A 11 -7.74 -3.66 -3.51
CA VAL A 11 -9.01 -4.34 -3.23
C VAL A 11 -9.73 -3.65 -2.09
N THR A 12 -11.02 -3.41 -2.24
CA THR A 12 -11.86 -2.92 -1.15
C THR A 12 -12.37 -4.10 -0.35
N MET A 13 -11.95 -4.21 0.91
CA MET A 13 -12.43 -5.23 1.84
C MET A 13 -12.87 -4.57 3.14
N LEU A 14 -14.11 -4.88 3.57
CA LEU A 14 -14.67 -4.41 4.84
C LEU A 14 -14.61 -2.87 5.00
N GLY A 15 -14.95 -2.13 3.94
CA GLY A 15 -14.92 -0.67 3.94
C GLY A 15 -13.53 -0.03 3.89
N CYS A 16 -12.45 -0.83 3.82
CA CYS A 16 -11.08 -0.35 3.73
C CYS A 16 -10.45 -0.71 2.38
N VAL A 17 -9.61 0.15 1.85
CA VAL A 17 -8.82 -0.14 0.65
C VAL A 17 -7.52 -0.82 1.07
N GLN A 18 -7.22 -1.98 0.52
CA GLN A 18 -5.97 -2.70 0.72
C GLN A 18 -5.19 -2.71 -0.58
N VAL A 19 -3.93 -2.31 -0.50
CA VAL A 19 -2.99 -2.26 -1.61
C VAL A 19 -1.87 -3.25 -1.37
N THR A 20 -1.55 -4.04 -2.40
CA THR A 20 -0.44 -4.99 -2.38
C THR A 20 0.45 -4.83 -3.61
N GLY A 21 1.68 -5.33 -3.51
CA GLY A 21 2.65 -5.28 -4.60
C GLY A 21 3.18 -3.87 -4.88
N VAL A 22 3.43 -3.10 -3.82
CA VAL A 22 4.01 -1.76 -3.92
C VAL A 22 5.47 -1.87 -4.38
N TYR A 23 5.83 -1.19 -5.47
CA TYR A 23 7.22 -1.11 -5.91
C TYR A 23 7.94 0.06 -5.24
N SER A 24 9.09 -0.21 -4.61
CA SER A 24 9.97 0.82 -4.06
C SER A 24 11.06 1.16 -5.06
N SER A 25 11.01 2.36 -5.64
CA SER A 25 12.06 2.86 -6.53
C SER A 25 13.41 3.01 -5.82
N THR A 26 13.38 3.34 -4.52
CA THR A 26 14.59 3.50 -3.69
C THR A 26 15.30 2.16 -3.47
N LYS A 27 14.54 1.09 -3.23
CA LYS A 27 15.09 -0.25 -2.99
C LYS A 27 15.20 -1.10 -4.27
N GLY A 28 14.64 -0.62 -5.38
CA GLY A 28 14.63 -1.34 -6.65
C GLY A 28 13.84 -2.66 -6.62
N THR A 29 12.93 -2.84 -5.67
CA THR A 29 12.24 -4.12 -5.44
C THR A 29 10.77 -3.93 -5.06
N TYR A 30 9.98 -4.98 -5.25
CA TYR A 30 8.62 -5.06 -4.75
C TYR A 30 8.63 -5.32 -3.25
N LEU A 31 7.83 -4.54 -2.52
CA LEU A 31 7.64 -4.72 -1.10
C LEU A 31 6.61 -5.81 -0.87
N GLN A 32 6.98 -6.79 -0.04
CA GLN A 32 6.05 -7.77 0.49
C GLN A 32 5.31 -7.18 1.70
N SER A 33 4.57 -6.10 1.43
CA SER A 33 3.77 -5.40 2.43
C SER A 33 2.36 -5.15 1.92
N ILE A 34 1.43 -5.06 2.86
CA ILE A 34 0.04 -4.71 2.64
C ILE A 34 -0.18 -3.34 3.24
N LYS A 35 -0.61 -2.39 2.42
CA LYS A 35 -0.99 -1.05 2.87
C LYS A 35 -2.50 -0.98 2.94
N LYS A 36 -3.04 -0.70 4.12
CA LYS A 36 -4.47 -0.56 4.35
C LYS A 36 -4.79 0.91 4.57
N TYR A 37 -5.77 1.40 3.82
CA TYR A 37 -6.35 2.74 3.97
C TYR A 37 -7.78 2.62 4.47
N ASP A 38 -8.05 3.25 5.60
CA ASP A 38 -9.39 3.41 6.14
C ASP A 38 -9.91 4.82 5.77
N PRO A 39 -10.91 4.93 4.86
CA PRO A 39 -11.45 6.22 4.43
C PRO A 39 -12.22 6.95 5.55
N HIS A 40 -12.69 6.24 6.58
CA HIS A 40 -13.46 6.83 7.67
C HIS A 40 -12.56 7.57 8.67
N THR A 41 -11.39 6.99 8.94
CA THR A 41 -10.43 7.56 9.90
C THR A 41 -9.27 8.30 9.21
N GLN A 42 -9.15 8.16 7.88
CA GLN A 42 -8.01 8.59 7.08
C GLN A 42 -6.67 7.99 7.58
N ILE A 43 -6.73 6.90 8.35
CA ILE A 43 -5.56 6.24 8.89
C ILE A 43 -5.02 5.27 7.85
N GLN A 44 -3.71 5.39 7.59
CA GLN A 44 -2.94 4.44 6.80
C GLN A 44 -2.15 3.52 7.71
N ASN A 45 -2.23 2.21 7.48
CA ASN A 45 -1.44 1.21 8.19
C ASN A 45 -0.67 0.35 7.20
N ILE A 46 0.61 0.12 7.48
CA ILE A 46 1.48 -0.74 6.68
C ILE A 46 1.80 -1.97 7.51
N ARG A 47 1.55 -3.15 6.93
CA ARG A 47 1.91 -4.43 7.55
C ARG A 47 2.88 -5.15 6.63
N ASN A 48 4.02 -5.55 7.17
CA ASN A 48 4.95 -6.46 6.48
C ASN A 48 4.38 -7.88 6.57
N CYS A 49 4.44 -8.62 5.47
CA CYS A 49 4.08 -10.04 5.45
C CYS A 49 5.16 -10.90 6.10
#